data_AF-A0A2W7ZFN0-F1
#
_entry.id   AF-A0A2W7ZFN0-F1
#
_cell.length_a   1.000
_cell.length_b   1.000
_cell.length_c   1.000
_cell.angle_alpha   90.00
_cell.angle_beta   90.00
_cell.angle_gamma   90.00
#
_symmetry.space_group_name_H-M   'P 1'
#
loop_
_entity.id
_entity.type
_entity.pdbx_description
1 polymer ?
#
loop_
_entity_poly.entity_id
_entity_poly.type
_entity_poly.pdbx_seq_one_letter_code
_entity_poly.pdbx_strand_id
1 'polypeptide(L)'
;QHVPEKEAIVDNGASFEPQSGTLNSVIPPAVQHLTVEVSAADGQYLAQAKWDTPKVVKGVSFMLRLTVVADDGSERLVSTARTTETTYRFTQLAP
;
A
#
# COMPACT_ATOMS: atom_id res chain seq x y z
N GLN A 1 35.05 32.15 -14.82
CA GLN A 1 33.98 32.02 -15.81
C GLN A 1 33.27 30.70 -15.55
N HIS A 2 31.99 30.75 -15.24
CA HIS A 2 31.00 29.76 -15.63
C HIS A 2 29.66 30.44 -15.37
N VAL A 3 28.95 30.77 -16.45
CA VAL A 3 27.58 31.27 -16.38
C VAL A 3 26.71 30.17 -16.98
N PRO A 4 25.74 29.62 -16.25
CA PRO A 4 24.62 28.94 -16.86
C PRO A 4 23.50 29.97 -17.00
N GLU A 5 23.42 30.58 -18.18
CA GLU A 5 22.27 31.40 -18.56
C GLU A 5 21.12 30.49 -19.01
N LYS A 6 19.93 30.87 -18.53
CA LYS A 6 18.61 30.73 -19.17
C LYS A 6 17.74 29.54 -18.75
N GLU A 7 16.99 29.78 -17.69
CA GLU A 7 15.58 29.38 -17.58
C GLU A 7 14.73 30.09 -18.65
N ALA A 8 13.68 29.42 -19.16
CA ALA A 8 12.33 29.96 -19.36
C ALA A 8 11.53 29.11 -20.36
N ILE A 9 10.71 28.19 -19.86
CA ILE A 9 9.33 28.08 -20.37
C ILE A 9 8.43 27.96 -19.13
N VAL A 10 7.70 29.03 -18.92
CA VAL A 10 6.67 29.23 -17.91
C VAL A 10 5.48 28.33 -18.22
N ASP A 11 4.98 27.59 -17.22
CA ASP A 11 3.57 27.27 -17.15
C ASP A 11 3.04 27.67 -15.77
N ASN A 12 1.81 28.15 -15.81
CA ASN A 12 1.19 29.07 -14.90
C ASN A 12 0.53 28.31 -13.73
N GLY A 13 0.99 28.52 -12.49
CA GLY A 13 0.17 28.24 -11.29
C GLY A 13 0.74 27.25 -10.26
N ALA A 14 1.70 27.71 -9.46
CA ALA A 14 1.75 27.55 -7.98
C ALA A 14 3.09 28.12 -7.49
N SER A 15 3.05 29.07 -6.55
CA SER A 15 4.25 29.57 -5.88
C SER A 15 4.88 28.43 -5.08
N PHE A 16 6.10 28.03 -5.41
CA PHE A 16 6.88 27.08 -4.61
C PHE A 16 7.84 27.84 -3.70
N GLU A 17 7.50 27.92 -2.43
CA GLU A 17 8.41 28.35 -1.37
C GLU A 17 9.60 27.37 -1.28
N PRO A 18 10.86 27.84 -1.23
CA PRO A 18 12.02 26.97 -1.14
C PRO A 18 12.19 26.46 0.30
N GLN A 19 11.49 25.40 0.68
CA GLN A 19 11.67 24.75 1.98
C GLN A 19 12.66 23.59 1.90
N SER A 20 13.93 23.98 2.06
CA SER A 20 14.96 23.31 2.86
C SER A 20 14.77 21.84 3.24
N GLY A 21 15.63 20.98 2.67
CA GLY A 21 16.30 19.92 3.40
C GLY A 21 15.47 18.68 3.78
N THR A 22 15.37 17.72 2.85
CA THR A 22 15.80 16.31 2.95
C THR A 22 15.15 15.59 1.77
N LEU A 23 15.93 14.92 0.91
CA LEU A 23 15.39 14.03 -0.13
C LEU A 23 14.73 12.80 0.53
N ASN A 24 13.56 12.98 1.14
CA ASN A 24 12.69 11.89 1.58
C ASN A 24 12.03 11.29 0.34
N SER A 25 12.75 10.43 -0.38
CA SER A 25 12.18 9.65 -1.47
C SER A 25 11.07 8.73 -0.91
N VAL A 26 9.81 9.08 -1.16
CA VAL A 26 8.60 8.40 -0.66
C VAL A 26 8.25 7.17 -1.49
N ILE A 27 9.25 6.42 -1.98
CA ILE A 27 8.96 5.21 -2.77
C ILE A 27 8.52 4.10 -1.80
N PRO A 28 7.25 3.65 -1.84
CA PRO A 28 6.79 2.57 -0.97
C PRO A 28 7.59 1.28 -1.25
N PRO A 29 7.91 0.47 -0.23
CA PRO A 29 8.63 -0.78 -0.44
C PRO A 29 7.79 -1.77 -1.26
N ALA A 30 8.46 -2.62 -2.01
CA ALA A 30 7.80 -3.75 -2.67
C ALA A 30 7.25 -4.73 -1.61
N VAL A 31 6.09 -5.30 -1.89
CA VAL A 31 5.52 -6.43 -1.14
C VAL A 31 6.04 -7.72 -1.76
N GLN A 32 6.59 -8.62 -0.94
CA GLN A 32 7.16 -9.90 -1.38
C GLN A 32 6.62 -11.04 -0.53
N HIS A 33 6.67 -12.26 -1.07
CA HIS A 33 6.27 -13.49 -0.38
C HIS A 33 4.91 -13.39 0.33
N LEU A 34 3.93 -12.73 -0.30
CA LEU A 34 2.58 -12.65 0.25
C LEU A 34 2.02 -14.07 0.34
N THR A 35 1.78 -14.52 1.56
CA THR A 35 1.10 -15.78 1.87
C THR A 35 -0.20 -15.49 2.60
N VAL A 36 -1.19 -16.34 2.36
CA VAL A 36 -2.48 -16.29 3.05
C VAL A 36 -2.80 -17.70 3.55
N GLU A 37 -2.96 -17.83 4.86
CA GLU A 37 -3.42 -19.05 5.50
C GLU A 37 -4.89 -18.90 5.86
N VAL A 38 -5.72 -19.81 5.37
CA VAL A 38 -7.16 -19.83 5.66
C VAL A 38 -7.46 -20.96 6.63
N SER A 39 -8.21 -20.65 7.68
CA SER A 39 -8.70 -21.62 8.66
C SER A 39 -10.17 -21.34 8.95
N ALA A 40 -10.91 -22.38 9.32
CA ALA A 40 -12.28 -22.26 9.80
C ALA A 40 -12.31 -22.70 11.27
N ALA A 41 -12.83 -21.86 12.14
CA ALA A 41 -13.06 -22.17 13.55
C ALA A 41 -14.46 -21.69 13.93
N ASP A 42 -15.23 -22.52 14.62
CA ASP A 42 -16.57 -22.19 15.14
C ASP A 42 -17.53 -21.59 14.10
N GLY A 43 -17.48 -22.10 12.85
CA GLY A 43 -18.34 -21.64 11.76
C GLY A 43 -17.96 -20.26 11.19
N GLN A 44 -16.76 -19.76 11.51
CA GLN A 44 -16.22 -18.52 10.96
C GLN A 44 -14.92 -18.80 10.22
N TYR A 45 -14.78 -18.22 9.03
CA TYR A 45 -13.52 -18.24 8.29
C TYR A 45 -12.59 -17.14 8.80
N LEU A 46 -11.30 -17.49 8.86
CA LEU A 46 -10.19 -16.64 9.22
C LEU A 46 -9.18 -16.69 8.08
N ALA A 47 -8.69 -15.53 7.66
CA ALA A 47 -7.60 -15.44 6.69
C ALA A 47 -6.47 -14.61 7.27
N GLN A 48 -5.31 -15.22 7.50
CA GLN A 48 -4.12 -14.52 7.95
C GLN A 48 -3.20 -14.26 6.77
N ALA A 49 -3.04 -13.00 6.40
CA ALA A 49 -2.10 -12.55 5.39
C ALA A 49 -0.76 -12.18 6.06
N LYS A 50 0.34 -12.64 5.48
CA LYS A 50 1.70 -12.27 5.87
C LYS A 50 2.51 -11.95 4.62
N TRP A 51 3.35 -10.94 4.69
CA TRP A 51 4.26 -10.58 3.60
C TRP A 51 5.57 -10.03 4.14
N ASP A 52 6.53 -9.90 3.25
CA ASP A 52 7.82 -9.28 3.50
C ASP A 52 7.95 -7.95 2.75
N THR A 53 8.83 -7.11 3.25
CA THR A 53 9.30 -5.91 2.54
C THR A 53 10.82 -5.86 2.59
N PRO A 54 11.51 -5.62 1.46
CA PRO A 54 12.98 -5.64 1.42
C PRO A 54 13.61 -4.47 2.18
N LYS A 55 12.83 -3.43 2.49
CA LYS A 55 13.24 -2.27 3.28
C LYS A 55 12.07 -1.76 4.11
N VAL A 56 12.37 -1.27 5.31
CA VAL A 56 11.41 -0.55 6.14
C VAL A 56 11.49 0.93 5.80
N VAL A 57 10.37 1.50 5.36
CA VAL A 57 10.26 2.93 5.07
C VAL A 57 9.34 3.54 6.12
N LYS A 58 9.81 4.60 6.80
CA LYS A 58 9.01 5.32 7.80
C LYS A 58 7.76 5.91 7.15
N GLY A 59 6.62 5.80 7.84
CA GLY A 59 5.34 6.37 7.40
C GLY A 59 4.60 5.57 6.32
N VAL A 60 5.05 4.35 6.00
CA VAL A 60 4.32 3.46 5.08
C VAL A 60 3.13 2.82 5.77
N SER A 61 2.01 2.76 5.05
CA SER A 61 0.84 1.94 5.39
C SER A 61 0.43 1.11 4.18
N PHE A 62 0.04 -0.13 4.44
CA PHE A 62 -0.48 -1.08 3.48
C PHE A 62 -2.00 -1.06 3.51
N MET A 63 -2.62 -1.05 2.32
CA MET A 63 -4.03 -1.32 2.15
C MET A 63 -4.19 -2.76 1.68
N LEU A 64 -4.99 -3.54 2.39
CA LEU A 64 -5.36 -4.89 1.99
C LEU A 64 -6.82 -4.90 1.55
N ARG A 65 -7.10 -5.66 0.48
CA ARG A 65 -8.45 -5.95 -0.02
C ARG A 65 -8.60 -7.46 -0.12
N LEU A 66 -9.57 -8.01 0.58
CA LEU A 66 -9.98 -9.40 0.42
C LEU A 66 -11.22 -9.43 -0.46
N THR A 67 -11.14 -10.14 -1.58
CA THR A 67 -12.24 -10.36 -2.51
C THR A 67 -12.60 -11.83 -2.57
N VAL A 68 -13.85 -12.13 -2.92
CA VAL A 68 -14.32 -13.46 -3.29
C VAL A 68 -14.76 -13.44 -4.74
N VAL A 69 -14.54 -14.54 -5.45
CA VAL A 69 -15.05 -14.74 -6.81
C VAL A 69 -16.41 -15.42 -6.67
N ALA A 70 -17.47 -14.75 -7.13
CA ALA A 70 -18.82 -15.30 -7.16
C ALA A 70 -18.96 -16.35 -8.27
N ASP A 71 -20.05 -17.12 -8.24
CA ASP A 71 -20.33 -18.18 -9.21
C ASP A 71 -20.43 -17.66 -10.65
N ASP A 72 -20.79 -16.39 -10.83
CA ASP A 72 -20.85 -15.70 -12.13
C ASP A 72 -19.48 -15.17 -12.61
N GLY A 73 -18.41 -15.46 -11.86
CA GLY A 73 -17.04 -15.01 -12.15
C GLY A 73 -16.75 -13.57 -11.74
N SER A 74 -17.70 -12.85 -11.15
CA SER A 74 -17.47 -11.48 -10.67
C SER A 74 -16.70 -11.47 -9.35
N GLU A 75 -15.83 -10.47 -9.17
CA GLU A 75 -15.16 -10.24 -7.88
C GLU A 75 -16.02 -9.36 -6.96
N ARG A 76 -16.33 -9.86 -5.77
CA ARG A 76 -16.97 -9.08 -4.71
C ARG A 76 -15.96 -8.76 -3.61
N LEU A 77 -15.91 -7.50 -3.21
CA LEU A 77 -15.13 -7.07 -2.05
C LEU A 77 -15.78 -7.57 -0.75
N VAL A 78 -15.01 -8.29 0.07
CA VAL A 78 -15.44 -8.78 1.39
C VAL A 78 -14.95 -7.87 2.50
N SER A 79 -13.68 -7.47 2.45
CA SER A 79 -13.08 -6.64 3.50
C SER A 79 -11.98 -5.75 2.97
N THR A 80 -11.84 -4.58 3.58
CA THR A 80 -10.68 -3.69 3.43
C THR A 80 -10.04 -3.44 4.78
N ALA A 81 -8.72 -3.27 4.79
CA ALA A 81 -8.00 -2.94 6.01
C ALA A 81 -6.78 -2.09 5.68
N ARG A 82 -6.41 -1.22 6.62
CA ARG A 82 -5.13 -0.53 6.61
C ARG A 82 -4.30 -0.97 7.79
N THR A 83 -3.02 -1.20 7.57
CA THR A 83 -2.06 -1.51 8.62
C THR A 83 -0.67 -0.98 8.27
N THR A 84 0.18 -0.80 9.26
CA THR A 84 1.63 -0.53 9.08
C THR A 84 2.46 -1.80 9.27
N GLU A 85 1.85 -2.85 9.83
CA GLU A 85 2.44 -4.16 10.04
C GLU A 85 2.56 -4.94 8.72
N THR A 86 3.40 -5.97 8.68
CA THR A 86 3.52 -6.89 7.54
C THR A 86 2.72 -8.18 7.72
N THR A 87 1.76 -8.16 8.65
CA THR A 87 0.81 -9.24 8.90
C THR A 87 -0.55 -8.63 9.20
N TYR A 88 -1.60 -9.27 8.71
CA TYR A 88 -2.97 -8.86 9.00
C TYR A 88 -3.90 -10.07 9.04
N ARG A 89 -4.81 -10.08 10.01
CA ARG A 89 -5.83 -11.13 10.13
C ARG A 89 -7.20 -10.59 9.76
N PHE A 90 -7.76 -11.10 8.68
CA PHE A 90 -9.17 -10.93 8.38
C PHE A 90 -9.99 -11.87 9.27
N THR A 91 -11.06 -11.33 9.85
CA THR A 91 -12.00 -12.04 10.72
C THR A 91 -13.43 -11.78 10.22
N GLN A 92 -14.40 -12.55 10.73
CA GLN A 92 -15.82 -12.40 10.37
C GLN A 92 -16.09 -12.57 8.88
N LEU A 93 -15.34 -13.46 8.24
CA LEU A 93 -15.57 -13.80 6.85
C LEU A 93 -16.80 -14.70 6.80
N ALA A 94 -17.90 -14.16 6.27
CA ALA A 94 -19.09 -14.93 6.00
C ALA A 94 -18.76 -16.06 5.02
N PRO A 95 -19.28 -17.28 5.23
CA PRO A 95 -19.21 -18.39 4.27
C PRO A 95 -19.76 -18.04 2.89
#